data_AF-X0YK05-F1
#
_entry.id   AF-X0YK05-F1
#
_cell.length_a   1.000
_cell.length_b   1.000
_cell.length_c   1.000
_cell.angle_alpha   90.00
_cell.angle_beta   90.00
_cell.angle_gamma   90.00
#
_symmetry.space_group_name_H-M   'P 1'
#
loop_
_entity.id
_entity.type
_entity.pdbx_description
1 polymer ?
#
loop_
_entity_poly.entity_id
_entity_poly.type
_entity_poly.pdbx_seq_one_letter_code
_entity_poly.pdbx_strand_id
1 'polypeptide(L)'
;DALTGHRDAFETIFGIEAEDQVLTNASYNALLSSILGRPGYDQTEFIAALDEAAALHDALDYNALRDVFAGRHVISVDMQNSANPVYIATLFGIVGEPGYSLVAFIDGLNNVGYLWYGTGELKTKIYPTGVVFGYYKSGNLKSELYPNTLYQEFEDFDFYGGNRGRVTKEKNFDGFTLFMLNYYTGTDSVLMIGIYDENSRFLEFRWFYADGTMQKVETADGHIKEFDTSGNLVKEITPE
;
A
#
# COMPACT_ATOMS: atom_id res chain seq x y z
N ASP A 1 22.08 -31.38 25.25
CA ASP A 1 22.18 -29.95 24.94
C ASP A 1 20.82 -29.53 24.39
N ALA A 2 20.25 -28.43 24.87
CA ALA A 2 18.88 -28.04 24.50
C ALA A 2 18.76 -27.61 23.02
N LEU A 3 19.89 -27.25 22.38
CA LEU A 3 19.94 -26.85 20.98
C LEU A 3 20.21 -28.01 20.01
N THR A 4 20.34 -29.26 20.49
CA THR A 4 20.72 -30.40 19.62
C THR A 4 19.76 -30.61 18.44
N GLY A 5 18.47 -30.31 18.60
CA GLY A 5 17.48 -30.38 17.51
C GLY A 5 17.30 -29.09 16.70
N HIS A 6 18.01 -28.02 17.06
CA HIS A 6 17.78 -26.65 16.56
C HIS A 6 19.04 -26.04 15.94
N ARG A 7 20.05 -26.87 15.64
CA ARG A 7 21.35 -26.41 15.14
C ARG A 7 21.23 -25.72 13.79
N ASP A 8 20.39 -26.24 12.91
CA ASP A 8 20.16 -25.65 11.58
C ASP A 8 19.46 -24.30 11.69
N ALA A 9 18.42 -24.19 12.55
CA ALA A 9 17.75 -22.91 12.80
C ALA A 9 18.71 -21.87 13.42
N PHE A 10 19.58 -22.32 14.32
CA PHE A 10 20.62 -21.49 14.92
C PHE A 10 21.63 -20.99 13.87
N GLU A 11 22.03 -21.86 12.94
CA GLU A 11 22.89 -21.51 11.81
C GLU A 11 22.21 -20.48 10.91
N THR A 12 20.94 -20.69 10.51
CA THR A 12 20.17 -19.74 9.68
C THR A 12 20.10 -18.35 10.30
N ILE A 13 19.83 -18.28 11.61
CA ILE A 13 19.55 -17.01 12.28
C ILE A 13 20.82 -16.28 12.75
N PHE A 14 21.83 -17.02 13.20
CA PHE A 14 23.05 -16.45 13.80
C PHE A 14 24.33 -16.69 13.01
N GLY A 15 24.29 -17.50 11.94
CA GLY A 15 25.40 -17.70 11.02
C GLY A 15 26.56 -18.53 11.57
N ILE A 16 26.33 -19.36 12.60
CA ILE A 16 27.34 -20.30 13.12
C ILE A 16 27.03 -21.69 12.60
N GLU A 17 27.94 -22.25 11.79
CA GLU A 17 27.78 -23.58 11.18
C GLU A 17 27.56 -24.66 12.24
N ALA A 18 26.70 -25.65 11.94
CA ALA A 18 26.33 -26.70 12.88
C ALA A 18 27.52 -27.47 13.48
N GLU A 19 28.62 -27.62 12.72
CA GLU A 19 29.88 -28.25 13.19
C GLU A 19 30.68 -27.38 14.17
N ASP A 20 30.54 -26.05 14.07
CA ASP A 20 31.17 -25.06 14.93
C ASP A 20 30.38 -24.76 16.20
N GLN A 21 29.14 -25.26 16.30
CA GLN A 21 28.29 -25.15 17.48
C GLN A 21 28.74 -26.09 18.62
N VAL A 22 29.98 -25.91 19.06
CA VAL A 22 30.63 -26.63 20.17
C VAL A 22 31.18 -25.62 21.17
N LEU A 23 31.13 -25.93 22.47
CA LEU A 23 31.50 -24.97 23.53
C LEU A 23 32.98 -24.53 23.50
N THR A 24 33.84 -25.26 22.79
CA THR A 24 35.23 -24.88 22.54
C THR A 24 35.39 -23.80 21.48
N ASN A 25 34.38 -23.57 20.63
CA ASN A 25 34.37 -22.48 19.68
C ASN A 25 34.04 -21.17 20.43
N ALA A 26 34.98 -20.21 20.36
CA ALA A 26 34.88 -18.96 21.11
C ALA A 26 33.69 -18.09 20.67
N SER A 27 33.37 -18.07 19.38
CA SER A 27 32.26 -17.29 18.82
C SER A 27 30.91 -17.85 19.26
N TYR A 28 30.73 -19.16 19.16
CA TYR A 28 29.52 -19.84 19.63
C TYR A 28 29.30 -19.63 21.14
N ASN A 29 30.35 -19.80 21.93
CA ASN A 29 30.27 -19.64 23.39
C ASN A 29 29.97 -18.18 23.80
N ALA A 30 30.57 -17.19 23.13
CA ALA A 30 30.29 -15.78 23.37
C ALA A 30 28.84 -15.42 23.02
N LEU A 31 28.33 -15.91 21.89
CA LEU A 31 26.94 -15.70 21.47
C LEU A 31 25.95 -16.33 22.45
N LEU A 32 26.16 -17.60 22.83
CA LEU A 32 25.34 -18.26 23.84
C LEU A 32 25.33 -17.48 25.16
N SER A 33 26.49 -17.03 25.62
CA SER A 33 26.60 -16.23 26.84
C SER A 33 25.82 -14.92 26.73
N SER A 34 25.82 -14.28 25.57
CA SER A 34 25.03 -13.06 25.32
C SER A 34 23.53 -13.33 25.35
N ILE A 35 23.06 -14.43 24.76
CA ILE A 35 21.66 -14.84 24.73
C ILE A 35 21.17 -15.14 26.16
N LEU A 36 21.89 -16.01 26.88
CA LEU A 36 21.56 -16.44 28.23
C LEU A 36 21.63 -15.30 29.26
N GLY A 37 22.45 -14.28 29.00
CA GLY A 37 22.60 -13.11 29.86
C GLY A 37 21.50 -12.06 29.73
N ARG A 38 20.53 -12.24 28.82
CA ARG A 38 19.44 -11.27 28.62
C ARG A 38 18.44 -11.30 29.79
N PRO A 39 18.04 -10.14 30.33
CA PRO A 39 16.98 -10.08 31.33
C PRO A 39 15.69 -10.72 30.82
N GLY A 40 15.09 -11.61 31.61
CA GLY A 40 13.84 -12.29 31.25
C GLY A 40 14.00 -13.42 30.24
N TYR A 41 15.22 -13.93 30.02
CA TYR A 41 15.43 -15.11 29.19
C TYR A 41 14.65 -16.33 29.72
N ASP A 42 13.79 -16.88 28.87
CA ASP A 42 13.20 -18.20 29.03
C ASP A 42 13.70 -19.12 27.92
N GLN A 43 14.25 -20.27 28.31
CA GLN A 43 14.85 -21.22 27.37
C GLN A 43 13.82 -21.84 26.42
N THR A 44 12.62 -22.13 26.91
CA THR A 44 11.57 -22.78 26.13
C THR A 44 11.01 -21.82 25.10
N GLU A 45 10.71 -20.59 25.51
CA GLU A 45 10.25 -19.54 24.60
C GLU A 45 11.30 -19.20 23.55
N PHE A 46 12.58 -19.11 23.95
CA PHE A 46 13.67 -18.86 23.02
C PHE A 46 13.79 -19.95 21.96
N ILE A 47 13.75 -21.23 22.35
CA ILE A 47 13.86 -22.35 21.42
C ILE A 47 12.68 -22.37 20.45
N ALA A 48 11.45 -22.15 20.93
CA ALA A 48 10.27 -22.09 20.07
C ALA A 48 10.36 -20.93 19.06
N ALA A 49 10.73 -19.74 19.52
CA ALA A 49 10.90 -18.57 18.67
C ALA A 49 12.07 -18.72 17.68
N LEU A 50 13.13 -19.47 18.04
CA LEU A 50 14.26 -19.71 17.16
C LEU A 50 13.84 -20.46 15.89
N ASP A 51 13.09 -21.56 16.05
CA ASP A 51 12.60 -22.34 14.92
C ASP A 51 11.63 -21.53 14.05
N GLU A 52 10.73 -20.78 14.67
CA GLU A 52 9.77 -19.95 13.93
C GLU A 52 10.45 -18.78 13.21
N ALA A 53 11.46 -18.16 13.81
CA ALA A 53 12.25 -17.10 13.18
C ALA A 53 13.02 -17.65 11.97
N ALA A 54 13.61 -18.84 12.09
CA ALA A 54 14.26 -19.52 10.97
C ALA A 54 13.25 -19.84 9.85
N ALA A 55 12.08 -20.39 10.21
CA ALA A 55 11.02 -20.67 9.24
C ALA A 55 10.50 -19.39 8.56
N LEU A 56 10.38 -18.28 9.28
CA LEU A 56 10.02 -16.98 8.71
C LEU A 56 11.10 -16.47 7.77
N HIS A 57 12.36 -16.53 8.18
CA HIS A 57 13.50 -16.16 7.33
C HIS A 57 13.43 -16.92 6.00
N ASP A 58 13.33 -18.24 6.05
CA ASP A 58 13.29 -19.09 4.86
C ASP A 58 12.04 -18.82 4.01
N ALA A 59 10.88 -18.60 4.64
CA ALA A 59 9.65 -18.30 3.94
C ALA A 59 9.70 -16.96 3.19
N LEU A 60 10.42 -15.95 3.73
CA LEU A 60 10.62 -14.68 3.03
C LEU A 60 11.43 -14.87 1.74
N ASP A 61 12.40 -15.78 1.72
CA ASP A 61 13.14 -16.12 0.49
C ASP A 61 12.30 -16.97 -0.45
N TYR A 62 11.69 -18.05 0.07
CA TYR A 62 10.89 -18.99 -0.71
C TYR A 62 9.73 -18.31 -1.45
N ASN A 63 9.06 -17.35 -0.80
CA ASN A 63 7.95 -16.60 -1.38
C ASN A 63 8.40 -15.31 -2.08
N ALA A 64 9.71 -15.03 -2.17
CA ALA A 64 10.26 -13.80 -2.75
C ALA A 64 9.70 -12.50 -2.12
N LEU A 65 9.55 -12.49 -0.79
CA LEU A 65 8.91 -11.42 -0.01
C LEU A 65 9.89 -10.44 0.65
N ARG A 66 11.19 -10.56 0.41
CA ARG A 66 12.24 -9.72 1.01
C ARG A 66 12.01 -8.22 0.81
N ASP A 67 11.62 -7.78 -0.38
CA ASP A 67 11.34 -6.37 -0.67
C ASP A 67 10.06 -5.88 0.05
N VAL A 68 9.04 -6.72 0.14
CA VAL A 68 7.79 -6.36 0.84
C VAL A 68 8.03 -6.26 2.34
N PHE A 69 8.78 -7.21 2.89
CA PHE A 69 9.23 -7.18 4.28
C PHE A 69 10.09 -5.94 4.56
N ALA A 70 11.00 -5.60 3.64
CA ALA A 70 11.83 -4.40 3.76
C ALA A 70 11.00 -3.13 3.84
N GLY A 71 9.98 -3.01 2.97
CA GLY A 71 9.06 -1.88 2.97
C GLY A 71 8.20 -1.80 4.24
N ARG A 72 7.78 -2.94 4.78
CA ARG A 72 6.90 -2.99 5.96
C ARG A 72 7.64 -2.73 7.27
N HIS A 73 8.85 -3.24 7.40
CA HIS A 73 9.63 -3.19 8.65
C HIS A 73 10.79 -2.19 8.61
N VAL A 74 10.99 -1.50 7.49
CA VAL A 74 12.03 -0.47 7.29
C VAL A 74 13.43 -1.06 7.49
N ILE A 75 13.68 -2.24 6.91
CA ILE A 75 14.96 -2.95 6.92
C ILE A 75 15.30 -3.31 5.48
N SER A 76 16.28 -2.63 4.88
CA SER A 76 16.65 -2.88 3.48
C SER A 76 17.06 -4.35 3.26
N VAL A 77 16.90 -4.85 2.03
CA VAL A 77 17.12 -6.27 1.73
C VAL A 77 18.54 -6.74 2.05
N ASP A 78 19.55 -5.90 1.77
CA ASP A 78 20.96 -6.16 2.11
C ASP A 78 21.20 -6.30 3.62
N MET A 79 20.33 -5.71 4.43
CA MET A 79 20.36 -5.75 5.88
C MET A 79 19.61 -6.95 6.48
N GLN A 80 18.89 -7.76 5.70
CA GLN A 80 18.12 -8.92 6.17
C GLN A 80 18.97 -10.20 6.26
N ASN A 81 20.03 -10.17 7.06
CA ASN A 81 20.99 -11.27 7.19
C ASN A 81 21.39 -11.52 8.66
N SER A 82 22.07 -12.64 8.91
CA SER A 82 22.48 -13.11 10.24
C SER A 82 23.53 -12.23 10.94
N ALA A 83 24.16 -11.28 10.24
CA ALA A 83 25.06 -10.31 10.86
C ALA A 83 24.32 -9.07 11.39
N ASN A 84 23.03 -8.87 11.03
CA ASN A 84 22.28 -7.69 11.42
C ASN A 84 21.39 -7.92 12.67
N PRO A 85 21.74 -7.34 13.83
CA PRO A 85 20.96 -7.51 15.05
C PRO A 85 19.55 -6.90 14.97
N VAL A 86 19.32 -5.88 14.14
CA VAL A 86 17.99 -5.28 13.96
C VAL A 86 17.06 -6.23 13.23
N TYR A 87 17.55 -6.90 12.20
CA TYR A 87 16.79 -7.91 11.47
C TYR A 87 16.46 -9.11 12.36
N ILE A 88 17.45 -9.64 13.07
CA ILE A 88 17.23 -10.74 14.03
C ILE A 88 16.20 -10.34 15.09
N ALA A 89 16.36 -9.16 15.70
CA ALA A 89 15.40 -8.67 16.69
C ALA A 89 13.98 -8.51 16.11
N THR A 90 13.87 -8.13 14.83
CA THR A 90 12.57 -8.00 14.15
C THR A 90 11.93 -9.35 13.91
N LEU A 91 12.68 -10.36 13.47
CA LEU A 91 12.16 -11.73 13.33
C LEU A 91 11.64 -12.24 14.68
N PHE A 92 12.47 -12.17 15.72
CA PHE A 92 12.09 -12.60 17.07
C PHE A 92 10.91 -11.80 17.63
N GLY A 93 10.84 -10.49 17.32
CA GLY A 93 9.69 -9.66 17.66
C GLY A 93 8.41 -10.16 16.99
N ILE A 94 8.45 -10.48 15.71
CA ILE A 94 7.29 -10.97 14.94
C ILE A 94 6.82 -12.33 15.43
N VAL A 95 7.73 -13.29 15.56
CA VAL A 95 7.36 -14.67 15.93
C VAL A 95 7.04 -14.80 17.42
N GLY A 96 7.58 -13.92 18.25
CA GLY A 96 7.25 -13.84 19.68
C GLY A 96 5.89 -13.19 19.98
N GLU A 97 5.19 -12.63 18.98
CA GLU A 97 3.86 -12.05 19.21
C GLU A 97 2.84 -13.14 19.57
N PRO A 98 1.97 -12.92 20.58
CA PRO A 98 0.91 -13.85 20.91
C PRO A 98 0.00 -14.16 19.72
N GLY A 99 -0.08 -15.44 19.35
CA GLY A 99 -0.91 -15.89 18.23
C GLY A 99 -0.27 -15.75 16.85
N TYR A 100 1.06 -15.58 16.78
CA TYR A 100 1.80 -15.65 15.53
C TYR A 100 1.47 -16.92 14.72
N SER A 101 1.38 -16.75 13.41
CA SER A 101 1.21 -17.82 12.43
C SER A 101 1.99 -17.47 11.18
N LEU A 102 2.96 -18.31 10.82
CA LEU A 102 3.78 -18.11 9.64
C LEU A 102 2.94 -17.96 8.36
N VAL A 103 1.95 -18.83 8.18
CA VAL A 103 1.07 -18.82 7.00
C VAL A 103 0.31 -17.49 6.91
N ALA A 104 -0.32 -17.06 8.00
CA ALA A 104 -1.06 -15.81 8.03
C ALA A 104 -0.17 -14.59 7.80
N PHE A 105 1.07 -14.61 8.33
CA PHE A 105 2.02 -13.53 8.13
C PHE A 105 2.46 -13.43 6.66
N ILE A 106 2.82 -14.56 6.04
CA ILE A 106 3.23 -14.63 4.63
C ILE A 106 2.08 -14.21 3.70
N ASP A 107 0.85 -14.66 3.94
CA ASP A 107 -0.33 -14.20 3.19
C ASP A 107 -0.56 -12.69 3.35
N GLY A 108 -0.29 -12.15 4.54
CA GLY A 108 -0.36 -10.72 4.82
C GLY A 108 0.66 -9.88 4.05
N LEU A 109 1.80 -10.47 3.67
CA LEU A 109 2.83 -9.83 2.84
C LEU A 109 2.56 -10.00 1.35
N ASN A 110 2.22 -11.21 0.89
CA ASN A 110 1.97 -11.54 -0.53
C ASN A 110 0.91 -10.66 -1.20
N ASN A 111 0.03 -10.05 -0.42
CA ASN A 111 -1.08 -9.28 -0.95
C ASN A 111 -0.78 -7.78 -1.20
N VAL A 112 0.46 -7.26 -1.04
CA VAL A 112 0.73 -5.82 -1.27
C VAL A 112 2.19 -5.43 -1.61
N GLY A 113 2.39 -4.61 -2.65
CA GLY A 113 3.60 -3.82 -2.91
C GLY A 113 3.48 -2.36 -2.43
N TYR A 114 4.55 -1.79 -1.85
CA TYR A 114 4.58 -0.41 -1.33
C TYR A 114 5.77 0.39 -1.90
N LEU A 115 5.54 1.67 -2.23
CA LEU A 115 6.59 2.65 -2.52
C LEU A 115 6.49 3.78 -1.50
N TRP A 116 7.62 4.19 -0.92
CA TRP A 116 7.69 5.23 0.11
C TRP A 116 8.39 6.51 -0.43
N TYR A 117 8.10 7.65 0.19
CA TYR A 117 8.92 8.85 0.08
C TYR A 117 10.23 8.65 0.85
N GLY A 118 11.29 9.37 0.48
CA GLY A 118 12.60 9.30 1.18
C GLY A 118 12.58 9.70 2.66
N THR A 119 11.41 10.08 3.18
CA THR A 119 11.10 10.40 4.58
C THR A 119 10.36 9.27 5.32
N GLY A 120 10.07 8.13 4.68
CA GLY A 120 9.33 7.01 5.28
C GLY A 120 7.80 7.13 5.21
N GLU A 121 7.27 8.10 4.44
CA GLU A 121 5.82 8.29 4.22
C GLU A 121 5.34 7.49 2.99
N LEU A 122 4.13 6.92 3.00
CA LEU A 122 3.67 6.06 1.91
C LEU A 122 3.34 6.88 0.65
N LYS A 123 3.85 6.46 -0.51
CA LYS A 123 3.61 7.10 -1.80
C LYS A 123 2.67 6.29 -2.69
N THR A 124 2.82 4.97 -2.72
CA THR A 124 2.02 4.10 -3.60
C THR A 124 1.83 2.73 -2.99
N LYS A 125 0.62 2.17 -3.15
CA LYS A 125 0.26 0.81 -2.79
C LYS A 125 -0.21 0.07 -4.05
N ILE A 126 0.35 -1.11 -4.32
CA ILE A 126 0.07 -1.91 -5.51
C ILE A 126 -0.41 -3.28 -5.04
N TYR A 127 -1.59 -3.71 -5.50
CA TYR A 127 -2.12 -5.03 -5.18
C TYR A 127 -1.85 -6.01 -6.32
N PRO A 128 -1.76 -7.33 -6.04
CA PRO A 128 -1.64 -8.37 -7.07
C PRO A 128 -2.78 -8.35 -8.10
N THR A 129 -3.94 -7.82 -7.72
CA THR A 129 -5.09 -7.58 -8.61
C THR A 129 -4.84 -6.51 -9.67
N GLY A 130 -3.69 -5.82 -9.62
CA GLY A 130 -3.35 -4.66 -10.45
C GLY A 130 -3.95 -3.35 -9.96
N VAL A 131 -4.68 -3.37 -8.84
CA VAL A 131 -5.20 -2.15 -8.22
C VAL A 131 -4.06 -1.32 -7.65
N VAL A 132 -4.04 -0.03 -7.95
CA VAL A 132 -2.99 0.89 -7.49
C VAL A 132 -3.60 2.08 -6.76
N PHE A 133 -3.11 2.37 -5.56
CA PHE A 133 -3.46 3.59 -4.82
C PHE A 133 -2.23 4.48 -4.69
N GLY A 134 -2.38 5.76 -5.02
CA GLY A 134 -1.40 6.81 -4.78
C GLY A 134 -1.83 7.68 -3.60
N TYR A 135 -0.86 8.20 -2.86
CA TYR A 135 -1.11 9.05 -1.70
C TYR A 135 -0.38 10.39 -1.82
N TYR A 136 -0.94 11.42 -1.19
CA TYR A 136 -0.25 12.68 -0.94
C TYR A 136 0.68 12.55 0.27
N LYS A 137 1.60 13.52 0.43
CA LYS A 137 2.48 13.58 1.59
C LYS A 137 1.70 13.75 2.90
N SER A 138 0.54 14.40 2.85
CA SER A 138 -0.40 14.53 3.97
C SER A 138 -0.95 13.20 4.47
N GLY A 139 -0.88 12.13 3.66
CA GLY A 139 -1.51 10.84 3.92
C GLY A 139 -2.87 10.66 3.22
N ASN A 140 -3.46 11.71 2.66
CA ASN A 140 -4.73 11.63 1.92
C ASN A 140 -4.58 10.83 0.62
N LEU A 141 -5.65 10.16 0.21
CA LEU A 141 -5.71 9.45 -1.06
C LEU A 141 -5.57 10.45 -2.21
N LYS A 142 -4.62 10.20 -3.10
CA LYS A 142 -4.36 11.02 -4.29
C LYS A 142 -4.98 10.43 -5.54
N SER A 143 -4.82 9.13 -5.74
CA SER A 143 -5.34 8.46 -6.93
C SER A 143 -5.67 7.01 -6.64
N GLU A 144 -6.65 6.48 -7.37
CA GLU A 144 -6.95 5.05 -7.42
C GLU A 144 -7.07 4.59 -8.86
N LEU A 145 -6.52 3.41 -9.13
CA LEU A 145 -6.57 2.75 -10.42
C LEU A 145 -7.11 1.34 -10.21
N TYR A 146 -8.26 1.05 -10.79
CA TYR A 146 -8.81 -0.29 -10.92
C TYR A 146 -8.61 -0.76 -12.36
N PRO A 147 -7.84 -1.84 -12.58
CA PRO A 147 -7.58 -2.36 -13.92
C PRO A 147 -8.86 -2.58 -14.71
N ASN A 148 -8.81 -2.19 -15.98
CA ASN A 148 -9.90 -2.34 -16.94
C ASN A 148 -11.25 -1.71 -16.53
N THR A 149 -11.25 -0.81 -15.54
CA THR A 149 -12.48 -0.25 -14.99
C THR A 149 -12.41 1.26 -14.92
N LEU A 150 -11.56 1.79 -14.05
CA LEU A 150 -11.68 3.16 -13.58
C LEU A 150 -10.34 3.68 -13.06
N TYR A 151 -10.03 4.93 -13.38
CA TYR A 151 -8.98 5.70 -12.73
C TYR A 151 -9.56 6.99 -12.17
N GLN A 152 -9.27 7.32 -10.90
CA GLN A 152 -9.69 8.57 -10.28
C GLN A 152 -8.52 9.30 -9.61
N GLU A 153 -8.58 10.63 -9.62
CA GLU A 153 -7.73 11.51 -8.82
C GLU A 153 -8.58 12.32 -7.85
N PHE A 154 -8.01 12.67 -6.68
CA PHE A 154 -8.71 13.36 -5.59
C PHE A 154 -7.97 14.62 -5.15
N GLU A 155 -8.69 15.55 -4.53
CA GLU A 155 -8.08 16.67 -3.81
C GLU A 155 -7.34 16.21 -2.55
N ASP A 156 -6.26 16.89 -2.18
CA ASP A 156 -5.53 16.67 -0.92
C ASP A 156 -6.26 17.33 0.27
N PHE A 157 -7.49 16.86 0.53
CA PHE A 157 -8.33 17.34 1.61
C PHE A 157 -9.16 16.19 2.20
N ASP A 158 -9.36 16.23 3.52
CA ASP A 158 -10.16 15.25 4.24
C ASP A 158 -11.42 15.92 4.82
N PHE A 159 -12.42 16.16 3.96
CA PHE A 159 -13.64 16.86 4.36
C PHE A 159 -14.46 16.10 5.42
N TYR A 160 -14.39 14.76 5.45
CA TYR A 160 -15.26 13.91 6.27
C TYR A 160 -14.56 12.86 7.12
N GLY A 161 -13.23 12.93 7.29
CA GLY A 161 -12.48 11.98 8.13
C GLY A 161 -12.22 10.62 7.48
N GLY A 162 -12.32 10.54 6.15
CA GLY A 162 -12.20 9.31 5.37
C GLY A 162 -10.88 9.18 4.61
N ASN A 163 -9.95 10.14 4.75
CA ASN A 163 -8.72 10.24 3.97
C ASN A 163 -8.94 10.29 2.45
N ARG A 164 -10.13 10.75 2.01
CA ARG A 164 -10.51 10.86 0.59
C ARG A 164 -11.15 12.22 0.35
N GLY A 165 -10.54 12.99 -0.55
CA GLY A 165 -11.08 14.26 -1.03
C GLY A 165 -12.10 14.09 -2.14
N ARG A 166 -12.52 15.20 -2.73
CA ARG A 166 -13.41 15.20 -3.90
C ARG A 166 -12.68 14.69 -5.13
N VAL A 167 -13.38 14.00 -6.01
CA VAL A 167 -12.82 13.56 -7.29
C VAL A 167 -12.53 14.79 -8.14
N THR A 168 -11.33 14.92 -8.68
CA THR A 168 -10.97 16.02 -9.60
C THR A 168 -10.93 15.54 -11.05
N LYS A 169 -10.73 14.23 -11.23
CA LYS A 169 -10.62 13.60 -12.52
C LYS A 169 -11.02 12.15 -12.43
N GLU A 170 -11.68 11.69 -13.47
CA GLU A 170 -12.06 10.32 -13.69
C GLU A 170 -11.72 9.92 -15.12
N LYS A 171 -11.11 8.76 -15.31
CA LYS A 171 -10.90 8.16 -16.63
C LYS A 171 -11.54 6.78 -16.63
N ASN A 172 -12.50 6.62 -17.52
CA ASN A 172 -13.23 5.38 -17.71
C ASN A 172 -12.52 4.49 -18.74
N PHE A 173 -12.81 3.18 -18.70
CA PHE A 173 -12.18 2.21 -19.60
C PHE A 173 -12.54 2.40 -21.08
N ASP A 174 -13.66 3.08 -21.34
CA ASP A 174 -14.10 3.50 -22.68
C ASP A 174 -13.20 4.59 -23.31
N GLY A 175 -12.16 5.04 -22.61
CA GLY A 175 -11.18 6.00 -23.08
C GLY A 175 -11.53 7.45 -22.76
N PHE A 176 -12.75 7.72 -22.28
CA PHE A 176 -13.16 9.08 -21.94
C PHE A 176 -12.55 9.53 -20.62
N THR A 177 -12.15 10.80 -20.59
CA THR A 177 -11.65 11.47 -19.38
C THR A 177 -12.63 12.57 -18.99
N LEU A 178 -13.17 12.45 -17.78
CA LEU A 178 -14.01 13.44 -17.14
C LEU A 178 -13.15 14.23 -16.15
N PHE A 179 -13.16 15.54 -16.27
CA PHE A 179 -12.59 16.45 -15.27
C PHE A 179 -13.73 17.05 -14.48
N MET A 180 -13.77 16.78 -13.18
CA MET A 180 -14.70 17.42 -12.25
C MET A 180 -14.11 18.77 -11.88
N LEU A 181 -14.47 19.78 -12.67
CA LEU A 181 -13.78 21.07 -12.66
C LEU A 181 -14.24 21.96 -11.51
N ASN A 182 -15.52 21.89 -11.13
CA ASN A 182 -16.05 22.69 -10.02
C ASN A 182 -17.11 21.94 -9.22
N TYR A 183 -17.18 22.31 -7.94
CA TYR A 183 -18.19 21.87 -6.98
C TYR A 183 -18.92 23.09 -6.41
N TYR A 184 -20.16 22.89 -5.98
CA TYR A 184 -20.88 23.91 -5.23
C TYR A 184 -20.23 24.13 -3.85
N THR A 185 -19.98 25.39 -3.50
CA THR A 185 -19.31 25.78 -2.25
C THR A 185 -19.97 25.14 -1.02
N GLY A 186 -19.17 24.48 -0.19
CA GLY A 186 -19.64 23.83 1.05
C GLY A 186 -20.43 22.54 0.83
N THR A 187 -20.48 22.02 -0.40
CA THR A 187 -21.20 20.77 -0.74
C THR A 187 -20.35 19.88 -1.65
N ASP A 188 -20.67 18.60 -1.75
CA ASP A 188 -20.04 17.70 -2.74
C ASP A 188 -20.84 17.57 -4.04
N SER A 189 -21.83 18.44 -4.24
CA SER A 189 -22.56 18.51 -5.50
C SER A 189 -21.65 19.09 -6.58
N VAL A 190 -21.48 18.33 -7.66
CA VAL A 190 -20.72 18.75 -8.83
C VAL A 190 -21.45 19.93 -9.50
N LEU A 191 -20.73 21.00 -9.77
CA LEU A 191 -21.23 22.17 -10.50
C LEU A 191 -20.98 22.04 -12.00
N MET A 192 -19.80 21.54 -12.37
CA MET A 192 -19.35 21.52 -13.76
C MET A 192 -18.38 20.37 -14.01
N ILE A 193 -18.61 19.63 -15.10
CA ILE A 193 -17.66 18.64 -15.63
C ILE A 193 -17.21 19.04 -17.04
N GLY A 194 -15.94 18.80 -17.34
CA GLY A 194 -15.41 18.80 -18.71
C GLY A 194 -15.17 17.37 -19.18
N ILE A 195 -15.60 17.04 -20.38
CA ILE A 195 -15.47 15.71 -20.98
C ILE A 195 -14.52 15.79 -22.16
N TYR A 196 -13.56 14.87 -22.18
CA TYR A 196 -12.51 14.79 -23.18
C TYR A 196 -12.40 13.36 -23.71
N ASP A 197 -11.99 13.23 -24.97
CA ASP A 197 -11.67 11.93 -25.56
C ASP A 197 -10.34 11.36 -25.03
N GLU A 198 -9.99 10.16 -25.48
CA GLU A 198 -8.74 9.48 -25.10
C GLU A 198 -7.47 10.24 -25.50
N ASN A 199 -7.57 11.13 -26.49
CA ASN A 199 -6.50 11.98 -27.00
C ASN A 199 -6.48 13.36 -26.32
N SER A 200 -7.21 13.52 -25.22
CA SER A 200 -7.36 14.78 -24.48
C SER A 200 -7.97 15.92 -25.31
N ARG A 201 -8.76 15.60 -26.34
CA ARG A 201 -9.52 16.60 -27.09
C ARG A 201 -10.83 16.89 -26.35
N PHE A 202 -11.14 18.17 -26.22
CA PHE A 202 -12.38 18.63 -25.62
C PHE A 202 -13.58 18.13 -26.43
N LEU A 203 -14.60 17.63 -25.73
CA LEU A 203 -15.86 17.19 -26.32
C LEU A 203 -17.02 18.04 -25.85
N GLU A 204 -17.19 18.21 -24.54
CA GLU A 204 -18.26 19.04 -23.99
C GLU A 204 -18.04 19.43 -22.53
N PHE A 205 -18.69 20.52 -22.13
CA PHE A 205 -18.95 20.85 -20.74
C PHE A 205 -20.38 20.52 -20.39
N ARG A 206 -20.58 20.01 -19.16
CA ARG A 206 -21.91 19.88 -18.56
C ARG A 206 -21.95 20.64 -17.24
N TRP A 207 -23.01 21.42 -17.05
CA TRP A 207 -23.32 22.12 -15.81
C TRP A 207 -24.53 21.47 -15.17
N PHE A 208 -24.55 21.48 -13.85
CA PHE A 208 -25.59 20.84 -13.06
C PHE A 208 -26.12 21.81 -12.02
N TYR A 209 -27.39 21.65 -11.69
CA TYR A 209 -27.98 22.20 -10.48
C TYR A 209 -27.44 21.45 -9.25
N ALA A 210 -27.62 22.03 -8.05
CA ALA A 210 -27.09 21.45 -6.81
C ALA A 210 -27.70 20.09 -6.45
N ASP A 211 -28.86 19.75 -7.02
CA ASP A 211 -29.53 18.44 -6.89
C ASP A 211 -28.98 17.39 -7.90
N GLY A 212 -28.04 17.79 -8.75
CA GLY A 212 -27.45 16.95 -9.80
C GLY A 212 -28.23 16.96 -11.12
N THR A 213 -29.33 17.69 -11.23
CA THR A 213 -30.08 17.82 -12.48
C THR A 213 -29.26 18.58 -13.52
N MET A 214 -29.25 18.11 -14.77
CA MET A 214 -28.55 18.79 -15.87
C MET A 214 -29.09 20.21 -16.04
N GLN A 215 -28.22 21.21 -16.06
CA GLN A 215 -28.57 22.61 -16.30
C GLN A 215 -28.22 23.04 -17.72
N LYS A 216 -27.02 22.67 -18.19
CA LYS A 216 -26.51 23.10 -19.50
C LYS A 216 -25.54 22.07 -20.06
N VAL A 217 -25.53 21.91 -21.37
CA VAL A 217 -24.47 21.23 -22.12
C VAL A 217 -23.95 22.17 -23.20
N GLU A 218 -22.63 22.22 -23.35
CA GLU A 218 -21.94 22.98 -24.41
C GLU A 218 -20.90 22.06 -25.05
N THR A 219 -21.08 21.74 -26.32
CA THR A 219 -20.22 20.80 -27.05
C THR A 219 -19.12 21.55 -27.82
N ALA A 220 -18.07 20.82 -28.19
CA ALA A 220 -16.90 21.35 -28.89
C ALA A 220 -17.20 21.94 -30.28
N ASP A 221 -18.28 21.49 -30.91
CA ASP A 221 -18.78 22.05 -32.18
C ASP A 221 -19.57 23.35 -31.98
N GLY A 222 -19.84 23.76 -30.73
CA GLY A 222 -20.54 25.00 -30.40
C GLY A 222 -22.04 24.85 -30.20
N HIS A 223 -22.60 23.64 -30.23
CA HIS A 223 -23.99 23.43 -29.82
C HIS A 223 -24.16 23.69 -28.33
N ILE A 224 -25.28 24.34 -27.97
CA ILE A 224 -25.65 24.62 -26.58
C ILE A 224 -27.07 24.13 -26.31
N LYS A 225 -27.25 23.38 -25.22
CA LYS A 225 -28.57 23.00 -24.68
C LYS A 225 -28.69 23.49 -23.25
N GLU A 226 -29.81 24.13 -22.92
CA GLU A 226 -30.14 24.53 -21.54
C GLU A 226 -31.42 23.82 -21.10
N PHE A 227 -31.47 23.44 -19.82
CA PHE A 227 -32.54 22.66 -19.22
C PHE A 227 -33.08 23.37 -17.97
N ASP A 228 -34.35 23.17 -17.65
CA ASP A 228 -34.93 23.62 -16.37
C ASP A 228 -34.55 22.67 -15.22
N THR A 229 -34.92 23.05 -13.99
CA THR A 229 -34.65 22.23 -12.78
C THR A 229 -35.43 20.91 -12.75
N SER A 230 -36.35 20.67 -13.68
CA SER A 230 -37.04 19.38 -13.85
C SER A 230 -36.39 18.53 -14.95
N GLY A 231 -35.32 19.03 -15.60
CA GLY A 231 -34.60 18.36 -16.67
C GLY A 231 -35.23 18.53 -18.06
N ASN A 232 -36.21 19.41 -18.24
CA ASN A 232 -36.81 19.65 -19.55
C ASN A 232 -35.95 20.61 -20.37
N LEU A 233 -35.76 20.33 -21.66
CA LEU A 233 -35.05 21.22 -22.59
C LEU A 233 -35.84 22.53 -22.73
N VAL A 234 -35.19 23.66 -22.44
CA VAL A 234 -35.80 25.00 -22.56
C VAL A 234 -35.18 25.84 -23.68
N LYS A 235 -33.97 25.50 -24.12
CA LYS A 235 -33.27 26.23 -25.17
C LYS A 235 -32.24 25.36 -25.86
N GLU A 236 -32.15 25.50 -27.19
CA GLU A 236 -31.14 24.86 -28.02
C GLU A 236 -30.58 25.89 -29.02
N ILE A 237 -29.25 25.98 -29.09
CA ILE A 237 -28.52 26.81 -30.06
C ILE A 237 -27.65 25.87 -30.90
N THR A 238 -27.72 26.05 -32.21
CA THR A 238 -26.92 25.32 -33.21
C THR A 238 -26.01 26.32 -33.91
N PRO A 239 -24.71 26.02 -34.10
CA PRO A 239 -23.82 26.82 -34.93
C PRO A 239 -24.33 26.90 -36.38
N GLU A 240 -24.13 28.05 -37.04
CA GLU A 240 -24.44 28.23 -38.47
C GLU A 240 -23.42 27.56 -39.40
#